data_AF-A0A7S1RRM8-F1
#
_entry.id   AF-A0A7S1RRM8-F1
#
_cell.length_a   1.000
_cell.length_b   1.000
_cell.length_c   1.000
_cell.angle_alpha   90.00
_cell.angle_beta   90.00
_cell.angle_gamma   90.00
#
_symmetry.space_group_name_H-M   'P 1'
#
loop_
_entity.id
_entity.type
_entity.pdbx_description
1 polymer ?
#
loop_
_entity_poly.entity_id
_entity_poly.type
_entity_poly.pdbx_seq_one_letter_code
_entity_poly.pdbx_strand_id
1 'polypeptide(L)'
;SSSVHLSRPSSPPLGVEHMMQYPGSPGGPSLYGKLGRTTAHGLVRRARELGLEVPANIEKSELRAFIEEAERRQALNDSSPGSSQHAPAAASTSGSVSELKARLRELGFEIPSNIIEKSELRALVEEAERHRAALDGHGSAGSSPSTKHHRPRPLLAELPPPWRRKESRSRPGHLYYANAETGETTW
;
A
#
# COMPACT_ATOMS: atom_id res chain seq x y z
N SER A 1 -62.27 -17.34 17.14
CA SER A 1 -61.39 -18.19 17.97
C SER A 1 -61.20 -19.53 17.30
N SER A 2 -60.07 -19.74 16.62
CA SER A 2 -59.68 -21.07 16.15
C SER A 2 -58.17 -21.18 16.26
N SER A 3 -57.74 -21.77 17.37
CA SER A 3 -56.36 -22.22 17.61
C SER A 3 -56.03 -23.33 16.62
N VAL A 4 -54.90 -23.20 15.93
CA VAL A 4 -54.28 -24.32 15.22
C VAL A 4 -52.98 -24.68 15.91
N HIS A 5 -52.91 -25.94 16.31
CA HIS A 5 -51.95 -26.59 17.17
C HIS A 5 -50.61 -26.82 16.48
N LEU A 6 -49.54 -26.72 17.27
CA LEU A 6 -48.16 -27.14 16.96
C LEU A 6 -48.10 -28.58 16.44
N SER A 7 -47.18 -28.83 15.50
CA SER A 7 -46.51 -30.12 15.35
C SER A 7 -45.06 -29.87 14.92
N ARG A 8 -44.13 -30.04 15.86
CA ARG A 8 -42.68 -30.10 15.58
C ARG A 8 -42.36 -31.52 15.10
N PRO A 9 -41.63 -31.70 13.99
CA PRO A 9 -41.09 -33.00 13.64
C PRO A 9 -39.93 -33.37 14.56
N SER A 10 -39.94 -34.65 14.93
CA SER A 10 -39.04 -35.36 15.84
C SER A 10 -37.95 -36.10 15.05
N SER A 11 -36.71 -36.06 15.57
CA SER A 11 -35.62 -37.06 15.39
C SER A 11 -34.87 -37.06 14.04
N PRO A 12 -33.56 -37.43 13.98
CA PRO A 12 -32.91 -38.52 14.73
C PRO A 12 -31.58 -38.20 15.46
N PRO A 13 -31.09 -39.14 16.30
CA PRO A 13 -29.80 -39.06 16.96
C PRO A 13 -28.70 -39.53 16.01
N LEU A 14 -27.76 -38.65 15.67
CA LEU A 14 -26.52 -39.06 15.03
C LEU A 14 -25.43 -39.18 16.10
N GLY A 15 -25.41 -40.35 16.74
CA GLY A 15 -24.16 -40.92 17.19
C GLY A 15 -23.45 -41.51 15.97
N VAL A 16 -22.24 -41.06 15.68
CA VAL A 16 -21.07 -41.91 15.41
C VAL A 16 -19.85 -41.01 15.48
N GLU A 17 -18.96 -41.39 16.38
CA GLU A 17 -17.59 -40.93 16.49
C GLU A 17 -16.93 -40.80 15.11
N HIS A 18 -16.62 -39.56 14.71
CA HIS A 18 -15.44 -39.33 13.92
C HIS A 18 -14.41 -38.70 14.85
N MET A 19 -13.75 -39.59 15.60
CA MET A 19 -12.46 -39.36 16.19
C MET A 19 -11.51 -39.04 15.01
N MET A 20 -11.46 -37.77 14.61
CA MET A 20 -10.42 -37.29 13.74
C MET A 20 -9.12 -37.50 14.49
N GLN A 21 -8.42 -38.59 14.15
CA GLN A 21 -6.98 -38.66 14.25
C GLN A 21 -6.44 -37.41 13.57
N TYR A 22 -6.16 -36.38 14.36
CA TYR A 22 -5.30 -35.30 13.92
C TYR A 22 -3.97 -35.98 13.55
N PRO A 23 -3.54 -35.96 12.28
CA PRO A 23 -2.17 -36.35 11.97
C PRO A 23 -1.30 -35.45 12.82
N GLY A 24 -0.50 -36.08 13.69
CA GLY A 24 0.32 -35.39 14.67
C GLY A 24 1.00 -34.21 14.00
N SER A 25 0.76 -33.01 14.53
CA SER A 25 1.60 -31.87 14.24
C SER A 25 3.04 -32.37 14.35
N PRO A 26 3.84 -32.32 13.28
CA PRO A 26 5.25 -32.59 13.42
C PRO A 26 5.70 -31.60 14.48
N GLY A 27 6.17 -32.14 15.61
CA GLY A 27 6.82 -31.36 16.65
C GLY A 27 7.97 -30.66 15.99
N GLY A 28 7.71 -29.44 15.50
CA GLY A 28 8.74 -28.55 15.01
C GLY A 28 9.77 -28.47 16.12
N PRO A 29 11.06 -28.51 15.78
CA PRO A 29 12.12 -28.50 16.77
C PRO A 29 11.82 -27.37 17.74
N SER A 30 11.57 -27.72 19.01
CA SER A 30 11.43 -26.73 20.06
C SER A 30 12.77 -26.03 20.19
N LEU A 31 12.92 -24.92 19.45
CA LEU A 31 14.10 -24.07 19.45
C LEU A 31 14.34 -23.40 20.83
N TYR A 32 13.42 -23.60 21.78
CA TYR A 32 13.55 -23.15 23.16
C TYR A 32 14.66 -23.88 23.96
N GLY A 33 15.27 -24.93 23.43
CA GLY A 33 16.33 -25.68 24.12
C GLY A 33 17.76 -25.14 23.99
N LYS A 34 18.04 -24.15 23.11
CA LYS A 34 19.42 -23.77 22.78
C LYS A 34 19.76 -22.28 22.83
N LEU A 35 18.87 -21.44 23.34
CA LEU A 35 19.22 -20.08 23.71
C LEU A 35 19.92 -20.09 25.07
N GLY A 36 21.15 -20.60 25.06
CA GLY A 36 22.10 -20.42 26.16
C GLY A 36 22.10 -18.95 26.57
N ARG A 37 22.00 -18.70 27.88
CA ARG A 37 21.89 -17.40 28.55
C ARG A 37 22.32 -16.22 27.67
N THR A 38 21.40 -15.69 26.85
CA THR A 38 21.73 -14.52 26.03
C THR A 38 21.96 -13.34 26.96
N THR A 39 23.18 -12.83 26.97
CA THR A 39 23.52 -11.59 27.68
C THR A 39 22.84 -10.42 26.98
N ALA A 40 22.60 -9.32 27.71
CA ALA A 40 22.03 -8.11 27.11
C ALA A 40 22.84 -7.66 25.89
N HIS A 41 24.17 -7.73 25.98
CA HIS A 41 25.08 -7.41 24.88
C HIS A 41 24.88 -8.32 23.64
N GLY A 42 24.62 -9.61 23.84
CA GLY A 42 24.32 -10.53 22.73
C GLY A 42 23.04 -10.16 22.00
N LEU A 43 22.01 -9.72 22.74
CA LEU A 43 20.76 -9.25 22.15
C LEU A 43 20.95 -7.93 21.38
N VAL A 44 21.72 -6.98 21.92
CA VAL A 44 22.01 -5.72 21.22
C VAL A 44 22.75 -5.97 19.90
N ARG A 45 23.75 -6.88 19.89
CA ARG A 45 24.43 -7.28 18.65
C ARG A 45 23.42 -7.85 17.65
N ARG A 46 22.53 -8.74 18.08
CA ARG A 46 21.53 -9.37 17.21
C ARG A 46 20.52 -8.36 16.65
N ALA A 47 20.05 -7.41 17.45
CA ALA A 47 19.18 -6.33 16.98
C ALA A 47 19.87 -5.47 15.90
N ARG A 48 21.17 -5.17 16.06
CA ARG A 48 21.94 -4.47 15.02
C ARG A 48 22.13 -5.28 13.74
N GLU A 49 22.32 -6.60 13.84
CA GLU A 49 22.35 -7.50 12.67
C GLU A 49 21.03 -7.44 11.87
N LEU A 50 19.91 -7.23 12.55
CA LEU A 50 18.59 -7.05 11.96
C LEU A 50 18.32 -5.61 11.48
N GLY A 51 19.29 -4.69 11.60
CA GLY A 51 19.12 -3.28 11.22
C GLY A 51 18.22 -2.48 12.17
N LEU A 52 18.01 -2.96 13.39
CA LEU A 52 17.18 -2.30 14.39
C LEU A 52 18.02 -1.36 15.26
N GLU A 53 17.54 -0.14 15.46
CA GLU A 53 18.14 0.80 16.41
C GLU A 53 17.67 0.47 17.84
N VAL A 54 18.62 0.22 18.73
CA VAL A 54 18.34 -0.16 20.13
C VAL A 54 18.47 1.06 21.05
N PRO A 55 17.40 1.49 21.73
CA PRO A 55 17.46 2.56 22.72
C PRO A 55 18.38 2.20 23.89
N ALA A 56 19.13 3.17 24.42
CA ALA A 56 20.07 2.92 25.51
C ALA A 56 19.42 2.47 26.83
N ASN A 57 18.10 2.70 27.00
CA ASN A 57 17.36 2.42 28.23
C ASN A 57 16.29 1.32 28.05
N ILE A 58 16.42 0.45 27.06
CA ILE A 58 15.47 -0.63 26.82
C ILE A 58 15.68 -1.79 27.79
N GLU A 59 14.60 -2.36 28.32
CA GLU A 59 14.72 -3.54 29.17
C GLU A 59 15.13 -4.78 28.36
N LYS A 60 15.81 -5.73 29.02
CA LYS A 60 16.28 -6.96 28.38
C LYS A 60 15.12 -7.80 27.81
N SER A 61 13.97 -7.81 28.50
CA SER A 61 12.73 -8.47 28.08
C SER A 61 12.17 -7.85 26.81
N GLU A 62 12.06 -6.52 26.77
CA GLU A 62 11.57 -5.77 25.60
C GLU A 62 12.48 -5.97 24.40
N LEU A 63 13.81 -5.92 24.61
CA LEU A 63 14.78 -6.15 23.53
C LEU A 63 14.65 -7.56 22.93
N ARG A 64 14.33 -8.58 23.75
CA ARG A 64 14.06 -9.94 23.25
C ARG A 64 12.80 -9.97 22.39
N ALA A 65 11.71 -9.39 22.88
CA ALA A 65 10.45 -9.33 22.14
C ALA A 65 10.62 -8.58 20.81
N PHE A 66 11.42 -7.51 20.81
CA PHE A 66 11.69 -6.71 19.62
C PHE A 66 12.45 -7.49 18.54
N ILE A 67 13.47 -8.26 18.95
CA ILE A 67 14.23 -9.14 18.04
C ILE A 67 13.32 -10.24 17.48
N GLU A 68 12.51 -10.88 18.33
CA GLU A 68 11.61 -11.95 17.92
C GLU A 68 10.52 -11.47 16.92
N GLU A 69 9.95 -10.28 17.14
CA GLU A 69 9.03 -9.63 16.20
C GLU A 69 9.68 -9.34 14.85
N ALA A 70 10.92 -8.83 14.86
CA ALA A 70 11.65 -8.53 13.64
C ALA A 70 12.02 -9.80 12.85
N GLU A 71 12.46 -10.86 13.53
CA GLU A 71 12.71 -12.16 12.89
C GLU A 71 11.40 -12.74 12.33
N ARG A 72 10.27 -12.60 13.01
CA ARG A 72 8.96 -13.03 12.49
C ARG A 72 8.56 -12.27 11.23
N ARG A 73 8.81 -10.96 11.18
CA ARG A 73 8.58 -10.14 9.98
C ARG A 73 9.45 -10.55 8.80
N GLN A 74 10.71 -10.90 9.05
CA GLN A 74 11.58 -11.46 8.02
C GLN A 74 11.09 -12.82 7.54
N ALA A 75 10.68 -13.71 8.45
CA ALA A 75 10.13 -15.01 8.10
C ALA A 75 8.85 -14.89 7.25
N LEU A 76 7.97 -13.92 7.54
CA LEU A 76 6.78 -13.65 6.72
C LEU A 76 7.14 -13.13 5.32
N ASN A 77 8.20 -12.34 5.21
CA ASN A 77 8.67 -11.83 3.93
C ASN A 77 9.36 -12.92 3.08
N ASP A 78 10.05 -13.86 3.73
CA ASP A 78 10.75 -14.98 3.07
C ASP A 78 9.79 -16.15 2.75
N SER A 79 8.75 -16.34 3.57
CA SER A 79 7.74 -17.40 3.41
C SER A 79 6.67 -17.08 2.36
N SER A 80 7.00 -16.32 1.32
CA SER A 80 6.17 -16.19 0.11
C SER A 80 6.74 -17.10 -1.01
N PRO A 81 6.53 -18.44 -0.96
CA PRO A 81 6.93 -19.33 -2.04
C PRO A 81 5.89 -19.24 -3.16
N GLY A 82 5.92 -18.15 -3.93
CA GLY A 82 4.81 -17.86 -4.84
C GLY A 82 5.04 -16.77 -5.87
N SER A 83 6.25 -16.62 -6.41
CA SER A 83 6.41 -16.12 -7.79
C SER A 83 7.83 -16.35 -8.29
N SER A 84 8.00 -17.45 -9.02
CA SER A 84 8.97 -17.55 -10.11
C SER A 84 8.53 -16.62 -11.25
N GLN A 85 8.59 -15.31 -11.02
CA GLN A 85 8.70 -14.33 -12.07
C GLN A 85 9.88 -13.43 -11.71
N HIS A 86 10.95 -13.60 -12.47
CA HIS A 86 11.98 -12.60 -12.77
C HIS A 86 11.66 -11.19 -12.25
N ALA A 87 12.04 -10.90 -11.00
CA ALA A 87 12.25 -9.53 -10.57
C ALA A 87 13.73 -9.23 -10.88
N PRO A 88 14.04 -8.42 -11.89
CA PRO A 88 15.42 -8.05 -12.16
C PRO A 88 15.92 -7.29 -10.93
N ALA A 89 17.11 -7.69 -10.48
CA ALA A 89 17.87 -6.98 -9.47
C ALA A 89 17.70 -5.47 -9.66
N ALA A 90 17.35 -4.77 -8.58
CA ALA A 90 17.63 -3.34 -8.43
C ALA A 90 19.16 -3.17 -8.47
N ALA A 91 19.73 -3.35 -9.66
CA ALA A 91 21.08 -3.02 -10.01
C ALA A 91 21.16 -1.51 -9.80
N SER A 92 21.90 -1.15 -8.76
CA SER A 92 22.23 0.22 -8.39
C SER A 92 22.75 0.92 -9.64
N THR A 93 21.87 1.64 -10.35
CA THR A 93 22.13 2.09 -11.72
C THR A 93 22.97 3.36 -11.61
N SER A 94 24.26 3.16 -11.38
CA SER A 94 25.29 4.18 -11.46
C SER A 94 25.60 4.61 -12.89
N GLY A 95 24.68 4.36 -13.84
CA GLY A 95 24.79 4.67 -15.25
C GLY A 95 25.34 6.07 -15.52
N SER A 96 26.21 6.14 -16.52
CA SER A 96 26.75 7.40 -17.03
C SER A 96 25.61 8.29 -17.53
N VAL A 97 25.82 9.61 -17.56
CA VAL A 97 24.87 10.58 -18.15
C VAL A 97 24.50 10.19 -19.58
N SER A 98 25.45 9.67 -20.36
CA SER A 98 25.21 9.18 -21.72
C SER A 98 24.23 8.01 -21.78
N GLU A 99 24.26 7.12 -20.79
CA GLU A 99 23.38 5.96 -20.68
C GLU A 99 21.96 6.37 -20.27
N LEU A 100 21.83 7.30 -19.31
CA LEU A 100 20.54 7.88 -18.93
C LEU A 100 19.87 8.60 -20.11
N LYS A 101 20.67 9.34 -20.90
CA LYS A 101 20.20 9.99 -22.14
C LYS A 101 19.88 8.99 -23.27
N ALA A 102 20.54 7.84 -23.32
CA ALA A 102 20.17 6.78 -24.26
C ALA A 102 18.81 6.18 -23.88
N ARG A 103 18.59 5.86 -22.59
CA ARG A 103 17.31 5.33 -22.09
C ARG A 103 16.14 6.27 -22.35
N LEU A 104 16.25 7.56 -22.07
CA LEU A 104 15.15 8.51 -22.33
C LEU A 104 14.74 8.56 -23.82
N ARG A 105 15.72 8.51 -24.73
CA ARG A 105 15.46 8.45 -26.17
C ARG A 105 14.79 7.14 -26.58
N GLU A 106 15.20 6.02 -26.01
CA GLU A 106 14.55 4.72 -26.23
C GLU A 106 13.09 4.71 -25.74
N LEU A 107 12.80 5.43 -24.64
CA LEU A 107 11.46 5.62 -24.09
C LEU A 107 10.63 6.67 -24.85
N GLY A 108 11.19 7.34 -25.87
CA GLY A 108 10.50 8.34 -26.69
C GLY A 108 10.40 9.74 -26.07
N PHE A 109 11.18 10.02 -25.02
CA PHE A 109 11.25 11.34 -24.40
C PHE A 109 12.38 12.17 -25.03
N GLU A 110 12.05 13.37 -25.52
CA GLU A 110 13.06 14.34 -25.95
C GLU A 110 13.77 14.93 -24.73
N ILE A 111 15.11 14.95 -24.79
CA ILE A 111 15.95 15.45 -23.69
C ILE A 111 16.21 16.93 -23.92
N PRO A 112 15.71 17.82 -23.04
CA PRO A 112 16.05 19.22 -23.10
C PRO A 112 17.56 19.42 -22.98
N SER A 113 18.15 20.25 -23.85
CA SER A 113 19.59 20.52 -23.84
C SER A 113 20.08 21.26 -22.59
N ASN A 114 19.16 21.80 -21.78
CA ASN A 114 19.45 22.51 -20.53
C ASN A 114 19.59 21.60 -19.30
N ILE A 115 19.23 20.31 -19.39
CA ILE A 115 19.36 19.38 -18.27
C ILE A 115 20.78 18.80 -18.25
N ILE A 116 21.57 19.29 -17.29
CA ILE A 116 22.98 18.91 -17.11
C ILE A 116 23.15 18.05 -15.87
N GLU A 117 22.23 18.11 -14.91
CA GLU A 117 22.36 17.40 -13.65
C GLU A 117 22.02 15.91 -13.79
N LYS A 118 22.94 15.07 -13.31
CA LYS A 118 22.77 13.61 -13.30
C LYS A 118 21.54 13.19 -12.47
N SER A 119 21.19 13.95 -11.44
CA SER A 119 20.00 13.75 -10.60
C SER A 119 18.71 13.94 -11.38
N GLU A 120 18.57 15.03 -12.14
CA GLU A 120 17.38 15.31 -12.94
C GLU A 120 17.17 14.27 -14.04
N LEU A 121 18.24 13.83 -14.71
CA LEU A 121 18.16 12.75 -15.70
C LEU A 121 17.75 11.42 -15.09
N ARG A 122 18.18 11.12 -13.86
CA ARG A 122 17.75 9.92 -13.16
C ARG A 122 16.26 9.96 -12.82
N ALA A 123 15.78 11.10 -12.32
CA ALA A 123 14.37 11.29 -12.02
C ALA A 123 13.50 11.11 -13.27
N LEU A 124 13.92 11.69 -14.40
CA LEU A 124 13.22 11.53 -15.68
C LEU A 124 13.21 10.09 -16.18
N VAL A 125 14.32 9.35 -16.07
CA VAL A 125 14.38 7.93 -16.47
C VAL A 125 13.43 7.09 -15.61
N GLU A 126 13.46 7.28 -14.29
CA GLU A 126 12.57 6.55 -13.38
C GLU A 126 11.09 6.84 -13.65
N GLU A 127 10.75 8.11 -13.91
CA GLU A 127 9.39 8.50 -14.25
C GLU A 127 8.95 7.93 -15.61
N ALA A 128 9.80 8.00 -16.63
CA ALA A 128 9.52 7.45 -17.95
C ALA A 128 9.34 5.91 -17.93
N GLU A 129 10.12 5.18 -17.13
CA GLU A 129 9.97 3.74 -16.94
C GLU A 129 8.65 3.39 -16.24
N ARG A 130 8.27 4.18 -15.23
CA ARG A 130 6.96 4.04 -14.56
C ARG A 130 5.81 4.24 -15.53
N HIS A 131 5.92 5.21 -16.44
CA HIS A 131 4.93 5.44 -17.48
C HIS A 131 4.77 4.24 -18.43
N ARG A 132 5.86 3.57 -18.82
CA ARG A 132 5.79 2.34 -19.62
C ARG A 132 5.15 1.18 -18.87
N ALA A 133 5.55 0.96 -17.63
CA ALA A 133 4.98 -0.11 -16.80
C ALA A 133 3.46 0.05 -16.63
N ALA A 134 2.96 1.29 -16.57
CA ALA A 134 1.53 1.58 -16.49
C ALA A 134 0.76 1.25 -17.79
N LEU A 135 1.40 1.39 -18.96
CA LEU A 135 0.81 1.05 -20.26
C LEU A 135 0.84 -0.45 -20.54
N ASP A 136 1.96 -1.12 -20.25
CA ASP A 136 2.12 -2.56 -20.43
C ASP A 136 1.31 -3.38 -19.38
N GLY A 137 0.97 -2.79 -18.24
CA GLY A 137 0.21 -3.42 -17.15
C GLY A 137 -1.31 -3.48 -17.30
N HIS A 138 -1.89 -3.07 -18.44
CA HIS A 138 -3.36 -3.01 -18.64
C HIS A 138 -4.00 -4.31 -19.14
N GLY A 139 -3.59 -5.44 -18.56
CA GLY A 139 -4.20 -6.74 -18.81
C GLY A 139 -4.24 -7.58 -17.55
N SER A 140 -5.26 -7.35 -16.72
CA SER A 140 -5.69 -8.20 -15.59
C SER A 140 -5.16 -7.84 -14.20
N ALA A 141 -6.13 -7.64 -13.29
CA ALA A 141 -6.00 -7.50 -11.84
C ALA A 141 -5.50 -6.16 -11.28
N GLY A 142 -6.37 -5.15 -11.38
CA GLY A 142 -6.89 -4.52 -10.17
C GLY A 142 -5.90 -3.72 -9.32
N SER A 143 -5.55 -2.52 -9.79
CA SER A 143 -5.49 -1.33 -8.94
C SER A 143 -5.48 -0.11 -9.85
N SER A 144 -6.67 0.25 -10.32
CA SER A 144 -6.99 1.65 -10.49
C SER A 144 -6.83 2.27 -9.09
N PRO A 145 -5.84 3.14 -8.79
CA PRO A 145 -6.04 4.10 -7.74
C PRO A 145 -7.20 4.96 -8.23
N SER A 146 -8.39 4.51 -7.85
CA SER A 146 -9.58 5.32 -7.78
C SER A 146 -9.14 6.59 -7.09
N THR A 147 -8.87 7.58 -7.92
CA THR A 147 -8.95 8.97 -7.58
C THR A 147 -10.39 9.14 -7.13
N LYS A 148 -10.64 8.89 -5.83
CA LYS A 148 -11.77 9.44 -5.06
C LYS A 148 -11.63 10.96 -4.88
N HIS A 149 -10.97 11.61 -5.84
CA HIS A 149 -11.11 13.02 -6.17
C HIS A 149 -11.32 13.19 -7.67
N HIS A 150 -12.10 12.30 -8.30
CA HIS A 150 -13.12 12.81 -9.21
C HIS A 150 -14.11 13.61 -8.34
N ARG A 151 -13.71 14.84 -7.99
CA ARG A 151 -14.69 15.90 -7.75
C ARG A 151 -15.57 15.84 -8.99
N PRO A 152 -16.89 15.60 -8.88
CA PRO A 152 -17.75 15.73 -10.05
C PRO A 152 -17.41 17.11 -10.59
N ARG A 153 -16.91 17.17 -11.84
CA ARG A 153 -16.97 18.41 -12.61
C ARG A 153 -18.43 18.81 -12.47
N PRO A 154 -18.79 19.87 -11.73
CA PRO A 154 -20.18 20.18 -11.52
C PRO A 154 -20.69 20.56 -12.89
N LEU A 155 -21.31 19.61 -13.56
CA LEU A 155 -22.04 19.76 -14.80
C LEU A 155 -23.26 20.61 -14.44
N LEU A 156 -23.06 21.89 -14.13
CA LEU A 156 -24.14 22.87 -13.96
C LEU A 156 -25.34 22.30 -13.19
N ALA A 157 -25.08 21.51 -12.15
CA ALA A 157 -26.14 21.03 -11.28
C ALA A 157 -26.72 22.29 -10.66
N GLU A 158 -27.92 22.60 -11.10
CA GLU A 158 -28.63 23.85 -10.87
C GLU A 158 -28.48 24.23 -9.41
N LEU A 159 -27.81 25.35 -9.15
CA LEU A 159 -27.78 25.88 -7.79
C LEU A 159 -29.22 25.97 -7.31
N PRO A 160 -29.52 25.50 -6.09
CA PRO A 160 -30.88 25.57 -5.59
C PRO A 160 -31.36 27.03 -5.70
N PRO A 161 -32.55 27.29 -6.29
CA PRO A 161 -33.18 28.60 -6.18
C PRO A 161 -33.13 29.02 -4.70
N PRO A 162 -32.68 30.25 -4.36
CA PRO A 162 -32.67 31.49 -5.16
C PRO A 162 -31.29 31.95 -5.72
N TRP A 163 -30.29 31.09 -5.78
CA TRP A 163 -28.93 31.51 -6.18
C TRP A 163 -28.83 31.86 -7.67
N ARG A 164 -28.21 33.01 -7.99
CA ARG A 164 -27.99 33.49 -9.37
C ARG A 164 -26.51 33.67 -9.65
N ARG A 165 -26.05 33.17 -10.79
CA ARG A 165 -24.69 33.40 -11.31
C ARG A 165 -24.60 34.78 -11.95
N LYS A 166 -23.62 35.58 -11.55
CA LYS A 166 -23.32 36.90 -12.10
C LYS A 166 -21.84 36.98 -12.47
N GLU A 167 -21.53 37.72 -13.52
CA GLU A 167 -20.14 38.02 -13.89
C GLU A 167 -19.64 39.25 -13.14
N SER A 168 -18.39 39.18 -12.67
CA SER A 168 -17.75 40.29 -11.99
C SER A 168 -17.51 41.46 -12.95
N ARG A 169 -18.02 42.64 -12.59
CA ARG A 169 -17.80 43.88 -13.36
C ARG A 169 -16.36 44.39 -13.29
N SER A 170 -15.62 44.03 -12.23
CA SER A 170 -14.23 44.47 -12.02
C SER A 170 -13.21 43.49 -12.58
N ARG A 171 -13.60 42.22 -12.80
CA ARG A 171 -12.73 41.15 -13.31
C ARG A 171 -13.49 40.35 -14.40
N PRO A 172 -13.51 40.85 -15.65
CA PRO A 172 -14.16 40.15 -16.76
C PRO A 172 -13.68 38.69 -16.84
N GLY A 173 -14.61 37.75 -17.05
CA GLY A 173 -14.35 36.31 -17.05
C GLY A 173 -14.42 35.61 -15.68
N HIS A 174 -14.50 36.35 -14.58
CA HIS A 174 -14.78 35.77 -13.26
C HIS A 174 -16.27 35.77 -12.96
N LEU A 175 -16.80 34.60 -12.58
CA LEU A 175 -18.19 34.43 -12.17
C LEU A 175 -18.26 34.36 -10.65
N TYR A 176 -19.32 34.90 -10.06
CA TYR A 176 -19.68 34.73 -8.66
C TYR A 176 -21.17 34.39 -8.56
N TYR A 177 -21.58 33.83 -7.43
CA TYR A 177 -22.96 33.47 -7.15
C TYR A 177 -23.51 34.37 -6.07
N ALA A 178 -24.70 34.92 -6.31
CA ALA A 178 -25.40 35.79 -5.37
C ALA A 178 -26.76 35.17 -5.00
N ASN A 179 -27.04 35.08 -3.71
CA ASN A 179 -28.33 34.67 -3.19
C ASN A 179 -29.29 35.87 -3.18
N ALA A 180 -30.43 35.77 -3.88
CA ALA A 180 -31.38 36.88 -3.99
C ALA A 180 -32.21 37.11 -2.72
N GLU A 181 -32.30 36.13 -1.81
CA GLU A 181 -33.06 36.22 -0.57
C GLU A 181 -32.19 36.69 0.60
N THR A 182 -30.99 36.14 0.74
CA THR A 182 -30.09 36.46 1.87
C THR A 182 -29.13 37.61 1.57
N GLY A 183 -28.88 37.91 0.30
CA GLY A 183 -27.85 38.87 -0.12
C GLY A 183 -26.43 38.34 -0.03
N GLU A 184 -26.24 37.05 0.28
CA GLU A 184 -24.92 36.43 0.34
C GLU A 184 -24.27 36.27 -1.03
N THR A 185 -22.94 36.41 -1.09
CA THR A 185 -22.16 36.21 -2.31
C THR A 185 -21.02 35.24 -2.09
N THR A 186 -20.81 34.32 -3.04
CA THR A 186 -19.68 33.38 -3.03
C THR A 186 -19.00 33.33 -4.40
N TRP A 187 -17.69 33.08 -4.43
CA TRP A 187 -16.83 33.11 -5.62
C TRP A 187 -16.55 31.70 -6.15
#